data_AF-A0A6G2HCX8-F1
#
_entry.id   AF-A0A6G2HCX8-F1
#
_cell.length_a   1.000
_cell.length_b   1.000
_cell.length_c   1.000
_cell.angle_alpha   90.00
_cell.angle_beta   90.00
_cell.angle_gamma   90.00
#
_symmetry.space_group_name_H-M   'P 1'
#
loop_
_entity.id
_entity.type
_entity.pdbx_description
1 polymer ?
#
loop_
_entity_poly.entity_id
_entity_poly.type
_entity_poly.pdbx_seq_one_letter_code
_entity_poly.pdbx_strand_id
1 'polypeptide(L)'
;MGGATGHPPEAAVARALDGLSIPDDADDAEAAAIAAAVGAHLRDREVAAAEAADDDASWHGRRWAFAGRVDRLQGRPVRVPTGTPTDPWTAAGRIDRF
;
A
#
# COMPACT_ATOMS: atom_id res chain seq x y z
N MET A 1 -30.28 5.60 1.95
CA MET A 1 -30.05 4.16 2.23
C MET A 1 -28.71 3.80 1.63
N GLY A 2 -27.74 3.39 2.45
CA GLY A 2 -26.36 3.14 2.03
C GLY A 2 -25.37 3.64 3.08
N GLY A 3 -25.35 2.98 4.25
CA GLY A 3 -24.34 3.25 5.27
C GLY A 3 -22.99 2.73 4.77
N ALA A 4 -21.98 3.59 4.76
CA ALA A 4 -20.60 3.17 4.58
C ALA A 4 -20.21 2.29 5.77
N THR A 5 -20.31 0.98 5.62
CA THR A 5 -19.74 0.02 6.57
C THR A 5 -18.23 0.04 6.39
N GLY A 6 -17.56 1.07 6.91
CA GLY A 6 -16.16 0.92 7.29
C GLY A 6 -16.13 -0.20 8.31
N HIS A 7 -15.44 -1.29 8.00
CA HIS A 7 -15.25 -2.35 8.98
C HIS A 7 -14.53 -1.70 10.17
N PRO A 8 -15.08 -1.77 11.39
CA PRO A 8 -14.42 -1.11 12.50
C PRO A 8 -13.02 -1.73 12.68
N PRO A 9 -12.02 -0.93 13.08
CA PRO A 9 -10.64 -1.39 13.18
C PRO A 9 -10.53 -2.65 14.05
N GLU A 10 -11.36 -2.78 15.08
CA GLU A 10 -11.46 -3.97 15.92
C GLU A 10 -11.84 -5.26 15.17
N ALA A 11 -12.69 -5.19 14.14
CA ALA A 11 -13.05 -6.38 13.36
C ALA A 11 -11.97 -6.77 12.34
N ALA A 12 -11.20 -5.80 11.83
CA ALA A 12 -10.01 -6.08 11.02
C ALA A 12 -8.88 -6.71 11.86
N VAL A 13 -8.70 -6.21 13.10
CA VAL A 13 -7.77 -6.80 14.07
C VAL A 13 -8.20 -8.22 14.44
N ALA A 14 -9.48 -8.45 14.74
CA ALA A 14 -10.00 -9.79 15.03
C ALA A 14 -9.72 -10.80 13.90
N ARG A 15 -9.96 -10.41 12.64
CA ARG A 15 -9.64 -11.26 11.48
C ARG A 15 -8.14 -11.50 11.30
N ALA A 16 -7.30 -10.53 11.64
CA ALA A 16 -5.85 -10.72 11.60
C ALA A 16 -5.38 -11.71 12.68
N LEU A 17 -6.01 -11.68 13.86
CA LEU A 17 -5.75 -12.61 14.96
C LEU A 17 -6.26 -14.03 14.67
N ASP A 18 -7.41 -14.19 14.01
CA ASP A 18 -7.94 -15.51 13.61
C ASP A 18 -6.97 -16.30 12.72
N GLY A 19 -6.09 -15.63 11.97
CA GLY A 19 -5.08 -16.25 11.14
C GLY A 19 -3.70 -16.40 11.79
N LEU A 20 -3.50 -15.90 13.02
CA LEU A 20 -2.21 -15.89 13.70
C LEU A 20 -2.20 -16.91 14.84
N SER A 21 -1.43 -17.97 14.68
CA SER A 21 -1.22 -19.01 15.69
C SER A 21 0.29 -19.23 15.89
N ILE A 22 0.66 -19.57 17.12
CA ILE A 22 1.97 -20.14 17.43
C ILE A 22 1.84 -21.66 17.29
N PRO A 23 2.79 -22.34 16.63
CA PRO A 23 2.81 -23.80 16.56
C PRO A 23 2.85 -24.44 17.95
N ASP A 24 2.14 -25.55 18.13
CA ASP A 24 2.04 -26.23 19.43
C ASP A 24 3.37 -26.82 19.92
N ASP A 25 4.32 -27.04 18.99
CA ASP A 25 5.65 -27.58 19.26
C ASP A 25 6.74 -26.51 19.35
N ALA A 26 6.40 -25.23 19.20
CA ALA A 26 7.36 -24.14 19.29
C ALA A 26 7.87 -23.97 20.72
N ASP A 27 9.19 -23.95 20.88
CA ASP A 27 9.80 -23.59 22.16
C ASP A 27 9.75 -22.07 22.43
N ASP A 28 10.14 -21.65 23.64
CA ASP A 28 10.11 -20.25 24.03
C ASP A 28 10.97 -19.35 23.12
N ALA A 29 12.08 -19.86 22.60
CA ALA A 29 12.97 -19.11 21.72
C ALA A 29 12.36 -18.97 20.32
N GLU A 30 11.72 -20.02 19.81
CA GLU A 30 11.00 -20.01 18.55
C GLU A 30 9.77 -19.09 18.62
N ALA A 31 8.99 -19.17 19.70
CA ALA A 31 7.86 -18.27 19.94
C ALA A 31 8.32 -16.81 20.00
N ALA A 32 9.45 -16.52 20.67
CA ALA A 32 10.04 -15.20 20.71
C ALA A 32 10.51 -14.72 19.33
N ALA A 33 11.10 -15.61 18.51
CA ALA A 33 11.53 -15.28 17.16
C ALA A 33 10.35 -14.94 16.24
N ILE A 34 9.24 -15.68 16.35
CA ILE A 34 8.00 -15.39 15.63
C ILE A 34 7.44 -14.03 16.04
N ALA A 35 7.35 -13.75 17.35
CA ALA A 35 6.87 -12.46 17.85
C ALA A 35 7.76 -11.29 17.37
N ALA A 36 9.08 -11.47 17.38
CA ALA A 36 10.03 -10.47 16.89
C ALA A 36 9.85 -10.21 15.38
N ALA A 37 9.70 -11.25 14.57
CA ALA A 37 9.50 -11.11 13.12
C ALA A 37 8.19 -10.39 12.78
N VAL A 38 7.08 -10.73 13.46
CA VAL A 38 5.80 -10.04 13.28
C VAL A 38 5.90 -8.58 13.73
N GLY A 39 6.53 -8.31 14.88
CA GLY A 39 6.73 -6.96 15.40
C GLY A 39 7.57 -6.09 14.45
N ALA A 40 8.66 -6.63 13.91
CA ALA A 40 9.50 -5.93 12.92
C ALA A 40 8.70 -5.58 11.66
N HIS A 41 7.92 -6.53 11.13
CA HIS A 41 7.10 -6.30 9.94
C HIS A 41 6.02 -5.22 10.14
N LEU A 42 5.36 -5.20 11.31
CA LEU A 42 4.40 -4.14 11.64
C LEU A 42 5.09 -2.77 11.72
N ARG A 43 6.27 -2.72 12.35
CA ARG A 43 7.05 -1.50 12.44
C ARG A 43 7.47 -0.98 11.07
N ASP A 44 7.92 -1.85 10.18
CA ASP A 44 8.29 -1.48 8.81
C ASP A 44 7.10 -0.93 8.03
N ARG A 45 5.89 -1.50 8.23
CA ARG A 45 4.66 -0.97 7.64
C ARG A 45 4.28 0.41 8.17
N GLU A 46 4.44 0.66 9.47
CA GLU A 46 4.20 1.98 10.04
C GLU A 46 5.15 3.03 9.45
N VAL A 47 6.44 2.69 9.33
CA VAL A 47 7.45 3.58 8.71
C VAL A 47 7.10 3.84 7.25
N ALA A 48 6.78 2.80 6.47
CA ALA A 48 6.39 2.96 5.07
C ALA A 48 5.10 3.78 4.91
N ALA A 49 4.12 3.62 5.80
CA ALA A 49 2.90 4.41 5.79
C ALA A 49 3.15 5.89 6.13
N ALA A 50 4.06 6.18 7.07
CA ALA A 50 4.47 7.54 7.39
C ALA A 50 5.15 8.22 6.20
N GLU A 51 6.09 7.54 5.54
CA GLU A 51 6.74 8.05 4.32
C GLU A 51 5.75 8.28 3.18
N ALA A 52 4.77 7.39 3.01
CA ALA A 52 3.72 7.54 1.99
C ALA A 52 2.79 8.72 2.26
N ALA A 53 2.54 9.06 3.53
CA ALA A 53 1.74 10.23 3.90
C ALA A 53 2.45 11.55 3.53
N ASP A 54 3.78 11.59 3.61
CA ASP A 54 4.58 12.74 3.14
C ASP A 54 4.59 12.86 1.60
N ASP A 55 4.48 11.73 0.88
CA ASP A 55 4.48 11.69 -0.58
C ASP A 55 3.11 12.03 -1.23
N ASP A 56 2.03 12.05 -0.43
CA ASP A 56 0.66 12.37 -0.88
C ASP A 56 0.43 13.88 -1.13
N ALA A 57 1.42 14.73 -0.81
CA ALA A 57 1.26 16.18 -0.84
C ALA A 57 1.18 16.83 -2.23
N SER A 58 1.51 16.14 -3.34
CA SER A 58 1.15 16.68 -4.67
C SER A 58 1.27 15.66 -5.82
N TRP A 59 0.43 15.84 -6.85
CA TRP A 59 0.62 15.24 -8.18
C TRP A 59 2.05 15.44 -8.71
N HIS A 60 2.73 16.51 -8.28
CA HIS A 60 4.10 16.78 -8.68
C HIS A 60 5.09 15.70 -8.19
N GLY A 61 4.91 15.14 -6.98
CA GLY A 61 5.71 14.04 -6.45
C GLY A 61 5.40 12.70 -7.14
N ARG A 62 4.11 12.38 -7.30
CA ARG A 62 3.64 11.09 -7.84
C ARG A 62 3.89 10.89 -9.35
N ARG A 63 4.15 11.95 -10.11
CA ARG A 63 4.38 11.88 -11.58
C ARG A 63 5.57 11.03 -11.98
N TRP A 64 6.67 11.07 -11.22
CA TRP A 64 7.88 10.33 -11.56
C TRP A 64 7.72 8.82 -11.36
N ALA A 65 7.07 8.42 -10.26
CA ALA A 65 6.72 7.02 -10.00
C ALA A 65 5.73 6.46 -11.05
N PHE A 66 4.75 7.28 -11.47
CA PHE A 66 3.81 6.90 -12.53
C PHE A 66 4.52 6.72 -13.88
N ALA A 67 5.38 7.67 -14.28
CA ALA A 67 6.15 7.56 -15.53
C ALA A 67 7.04 6.30 -15.56
N GLY A 68 7.71 5.97 -14.45
CA GLY A 68 8.52 4.75 -14.35
C GLY A 68 7.71 3.45 -14.36
N ARG A 69 6.44 3.48 -13.95
CA ARG A 69 5.53 2.32 -14.08
C ARG A 69 5.07 2.14 -15.53
N VAL A 70 4.73 3.24 -16.21
CA VAL A 70 4.33 3.22 -17.62
C VAL A 70 5.47 2.72 -18.51
N ASP A 71 6.70 3.18 -18.27
CA ASP A 71 7.88 2.73 -19.02
C ASP A 71 8.10 1.21 -18.89
N ARG A 72 7.99 0.67 -17.67
CA ARG A 72 8.10 -0.79 -17.44
C ARG A 72 6.98 -1.61 -18.09
N LEU A 73 5.76 -1.08 -18.16
CA LEU A 73 4.63 -1.78 -18.77
C LEU A 73 4.63 -1.70 -20.29
N GLN A 74 5.07 -0.57 -20.85
CA GLN A 74 4.93 -0.28 -22.29
C GLN A 74 6.25 -0.34 -23.06
N GLY A 75 7.39 -0.47 -22.35
CA GLY A 75 8.73 -0.46 -22.94
C GLY A 75 9.11 0.87 -23.60
N ARG A 76 8.40 1.96 -23.28
CA ARG A 76 8.68 3.31 -23.79
C ARG A 76 8.41 4.39 -22.74
N PRO A 77 9.26 5.42 -22.67
CA PRO A 77 9.03 6.55 -21.77
C PRO A 77 7.92 7.45 -22.32
N VAL A 78 6.93 7.79 -21.49
CA VAL A 78 5.83 8.71 -21.82
C VAL A 78 5.97 10.01 -21.04
N ARG A 79 5.81 11.16 -21.73
CA ARG A 79 5.74 12.47 -21.07
C ARG A 79 4.36 12.65 -20.43
N VAL A 80 4.34 12.73 -19.10
CA VAL A 80 3.10 12.86 -18.31
C VAL A 80 2.70 14.34 -18.19
N PRO A 81 1.51 14.76 -18.67
CA PRO A 81 1.05 16.15 -18.58
C PRO A 81 0.90 16.68 -17.15
N THR A 82 1.21 17.97 -16.97
CA THR A 82 1.16 18.71 -15.69
C THR A 82 -0.26 18.90 -15.14
N GLY A 83 -1.29 18.88 -15.98
CA GLY A 83 -2.69 19.16 -15.61
C GLY A 83 -3.60 17.93 -15.44
N THR A 84 -3.05 16.79 -15.02
CA THR A 84 -3.81 15.53 -14.94
C THR A 84 -4.59 15.44 -13.62
N PRO A 85 -5.87 15.02 -13.63
CA PRO A 85 -6.62 14.71 -12.40
C PRO A 85 -5.86 13.69 -11.55
N THR A 86 -5.90 13.89 -10.23
CA THR A 86 -5.19 13.06 -9.23
C THR A 86 -5.73 11.63 -9.09
N ASP A 87 -6.79 11.31 -9.83
CA ASP A 87 -7.41 9.99 -9.86
C ASP A 87 -6.76 9.08 -10.93
N PRO A 88 -6.19 7.94 -10.52
CA PRO A 88 -5.46 7.04 -11.42
C PRO A 88 -6.35 6.39 -12.49
N TRP A 89 -7.65 6.22 -12.25
CA TRP A 89 -8.58 5.63 -13.23
C TRP A 89 -8.93 6.61 -14.36
N THR A 90 -9.09 7.88 -14.03
CA THR A 90 -9.29 8.97 -14.99
C THR A 90 -8.06 9.19 -15.88
N ALA A 91 -6.86 9.04 -15.32
CA ALA A 91 -5.60 9.15 -16.07
C ALA A 91 -5.43 8.00 -17.09
N ALA A 92 -5.78 6.77 -16.71
CA ALA A 92 -5.68 5.61 -17.59
C ALA A 92 -6.59 5.71 -18.82
N GLY A 93 -7.82 6.22 -18.66
CA GLY A 93 -8.78 6.34 -19.76
C GLY A 93 -8.44 7.39 -20.84
N ARG A 94 -7.43 8.25 -20.63
CA ARG A 94 -7.02 9.27 -21.61
C ARG A 94 -5.72 8.98 -22.34
N ILE A 95 -5.03 7.89 -22.02
CA ILE A 95 -3.81 7.47 -22.74
C ILE A 95 -4.12 7.18 -24.23
N ASP A 96 -5.34 6.77 -24.56
CA ASP A 96 -5.75 6.52 -25.96
C ASP A 96 -5.83 7.81 -26.83
N ARG A 97 -5.75 9.00 -26.23
CA ARG A 97 -5.83 10.29 -26.95
C ARG A 97 -4.48 10.94 -27.26
N PHE A 98 -3.36 10.31 -26.90
CA PHE A 98 -2.00 10.78 -27.16
C PHE A 98 -1.13 9.65 -27.72
#